data_AF-A0A9N8F3C2-F1
#
_entry.id   AF-A0A9N8F3C2-F1
#
_cell.length_a   1.000
_cell.length_b   1.000
_cell.length_c   1.000
_cell.angle_alpha   90.00
_cell.angle_beta   90.00
_cell.angle_gamma   90.00
#
_symmetry.space_group_name_H-M   'P 1'
#
loop_
_entity.id
_entity.type
_entity.pdbx_description
1 polymer ?
#
loop_
_entity_poly.entity_id
_entity_poly.type
_entity_poly.pdbx_seq_one_letter_code
_entity_poly.pdbx_strand_id
1 'polypeptide(L)'
;MKSAALATEIGPPPASPLDVEEGMPIEEPQDEPATEISPPPAPPLDVEEGMPIEEHQDELEEEDPDGLTEEEQRERDEIIPYLLQHAYHLPGNTMTQDWWQYQTNNHPVFGICLHHKFHPLSWKIRAISLFGSMLFGLAMTSAVYCTFVFVNQDSDQTLLQVTTNFTVGNSDLDSAISQVSVTSGNLVLWFLGAPLHGLYDSFAWLLAGCTCIQFTHADSKAANTCRKSGAFMTTLVVLVVMAITSFSVMLRASLESSNTFIEFDFSPLFNDTNGTNYTSAFLMTELDTFGTSNFTEAPIVMASDIPDILESHILVKEQLESLYKEQNFEDYLFVASYFVELMFTYIIYYPIFGTIMFSGVLSKCFSCYPSLLGGRPYEMQQLELAKQLEEECMEKGEVEVEYNKTPDNSQDEDDNDDDSKDEDDNDMAAPEPKLELAKQVTDEDL
;
A
#
# COMPACT_ATOMS: atom_id res chain seq x y z
N MET A 1 8.04 51.85 22.13
CA MET A 1 7.43 51.53 20.83
C MET A 1 6.06 50.96 21.10
N LYS A 2 5.01 51.55 20.50
CA LYS A 2 3.60 51.28 20.80
C LYS A 2 3.17 49.94 20.17
N SER A 3 2.61 49.04 20.98
CA SER A 3 1.87 47.86 20.50
C SER A 3 0.51 48.29 19.96
N ALA A 4 0.24 47.93 18.72
CA ALA A 4 -1.08 48.04 18.11
C ALA A 4 -1.68 46.64 18.03
N ALA A 5 -2.72 46.40 18.82
CA ALA A 5 -3.60 45.25 18.70
C ALA A 5 -4.66 45.57 17.63
N LEU A 6 -4.67 44.81 16.54
CA LEU A 6 -5.70 44.86 15.51
C LEU A 6 -6.66 43.70 15.79
N ALA A 7 -7.85 44.01 16.28
CA ALA A 7 -8.95 43.07 16.41
C ALA A 7 -9.73 43.07 15.08
N THR A 8 -9.80 41.92 14.43
CA THR A 8 -10.63 41.71 13.23
C THR A 8 -11.89 40.97 13.66
N GLU A 9 -13.03 41.66 13.67
CA GLU A 9 -14.35 41.04 13.80
C GLU A 9 -14.67 40.26 12.51
N ILE A 10 -14.82 38.94 12.63
CA ILE A 10 -15.32 38.07 11.56
C ILE A 10 -16.82 37.92 11.78
N GLY A 11 -17.62 38.54 10.92
CA GLY A 11 -19.07 38.35 10.87
C GLY A 11 -19.45 36.94 10.35
N PRO A 12 -20.65 36.44 10.69
CA PRO A 12 -21.08 35.10 10.29
C PRO A 12 -21.34 35.01 8.77
N PRO A 13 -21.08 33.84 8.14
CA PRO A 13 -21.32 33.65 6.73
C PRO A 13 -22.81 33.59 6.39
N PRO A 14 -23.22 34.02 5.18
CA PRO A 14 -24.59 33.89 4.71
C PRO A 14 -24.94 32.42 4.43
N ALA A 15 -26.17 32.04 4.79
CA ALA A 15 -26.72 30.71 4.54
C ALA A 15 -26.94 30.46 3.04
N SER A 16 -26.40 29.36 2.53
CA SER A 16 -26.67 28.85 1.19
C SER A 16 -28.05 28.17 1.11
N PRO A 17 -28.79 28.32 -0.02
CA PRO A 17 -30.07 27.65 -0.20
C PRO A 17 -29.87 26.16 -0.49
N LEU A 18 -30.67 25.34 0.21
CA LEU A 18 -30.80 23.90 -0.01
C LEU A 18 -31.68 23.67 -1.25
N ASP A 19 -31.09 23.18 -2.33
CA ASP A 19 -31.84 22.59 -3.44
C ASP A 19 -32.22 21.15 -3.08
N VAL A 20 -33.53 20.89 -3.19
CA VAL A 20 -34.17 19.60 -2.97
C VAL A 20 -34.13 18.85 -4.30
N GLU A 21 -33.27 17.85 -4.42
CA GLU A 21 -33.35 16.90 -5.55
C GLU A 21 -34.42 15.84 -5.28
N GLU A 22 -35.38 15.78 -6.20
CA GLU A 22 -36.45 14.78 -6.28
C GLU A 22 -35.90 13.40 -6.69
N GLY A 23 -36.45 12.36 -6.07
CA GLY A 23 -36.02 10.98 -6.22
C GLY A 23 -36.27 10.38 -7.60
N MET A 24 -35.28 9.62 -8.05
CA MET A 24 -35.32 8.77 -9.25
C MET A 24 -36.00 7.42 -8.91
N PRO A 25 -36.95 6.92 -9.72
CA PRO A 25 -37.59 5.64 -9.48
C PRO A 25 -36.67 4.47 -9.88
N ILE A 26 -36.62 3.46 -9.02
CA ILE A 26 -35.94 2.19 -9.23
C ILE A 26 -36.81 1.34 -10.17
N GLU A 27 -36.33 1.03 -11.37
CA GLU A 27 -36.93 0.02 -12.25
C GLU A 27 -36.51 -1.39 -11.82
N GLU A 28 -37.50 -2.29 -11.69
CA GLU A 28 -37.31 -3.72 -11.47
C GLU A 28 -36.75 -4.41 -12.73
N PRO A 29 -35.81 -5.37 -12.61
CA PRO A 29 -35.35 -6.16 -13.74
C PRO A 29 -36.42 -7.15 -14.17
N GLN A 30 -36.81 -7.13 -15.45
CA GLN A 30 -37.62 -8.17 -16.07
C GLN A 30 -36.74 -9.35 -16.49
N ASP A 31 -37.11 -10.55 -16.02
CA ASP A 31 -36.51 -11.83 -16.43
C ASP A 31 -36.85 -12.15 -17.90
N GLU A 32 -35.84 -12.19 -18.77
CA GLU A 32 -35.97 -12.75 -20.12
C GLU A 32 -35.72 -14.28 -20.13
N PRO A 33 -36.55 -15.08 -20.82
CA PRO A 33 -36.36 -16.52 -20.91
C PRO A 33 -35.26 -16.91 -21.91
N ALA A 34 -34.43 -17.85 -21.48
CA ALA A 34 -33.34 -18.45 -22.25
C ALA A 34 -33.78 -18.95 -23.63
N THR A 35 -33.18 -18.38 -24.68
CA THR A 35 -33.37 -18.83 -26.07
C THR A 35 -32.37 -19.94 -26.38
N GLU A 36 -32.89 -21.11 -26.75
CA GLU A 36 -32.14 -22.32 -27.10
C GLU A 36 -31.45 -22.14 -28.47
N ILE A 37 -30.14 -21.90 -28.46
CA ILE A 37 -29.33 -21.74 -29.68
C ILE A 37 -29.00 -23.13 -30.24
N SER A 38 -29.58 -23.46 -31.39
CA SER A 38 -29.18 -24.62 -32.20
C SER A 38 -27.83 -24.34 -32.90
N PRO A 39 -26.94 -25.33 -33.02
CA PRO A 39 -25.64 -25.15 -33.68
C PRO A 39 -25.81 -24.93 -35.20
N PRO A 40 -25.01 -24.03 -35.81
CA PRO A 40 -25.06 -23.78 -37.25
C PRO A 40 -24.52 -24.98 -38.04
N PRO A 41 -25.06 -25.24 -39.25
CA PRO A 41 -24.58 -26.30 -40.13
C PRO A 41 -23.19 -25.96 -40.70
N ALA A 42 -22.34 -26.98 -40.78
CA ALA A 42 -20.98 -26.89 -41.31
C ALA A 42 -20.96 -26.42 -42.77
N PRO A 43 -20.05 -25.50 -43.15
CA PRO A 43 -19.90 -25.05 -44.52
C PRO A 43 -19.26 -26.15 -45.41
N PRO A 44 -19.62 -26.20 -46.70
CA PRO A 44 -19.03 -27.13 -47.65
C PRO A 44 -17.57 -26.74 -47.97
N LEU A 45 -16.72 -27.76 -48.01
CA LEU A 45 -15.34 -27.71 -48.48
C LEU A 45 -15.35 -27.66 -50.01
N ASP A 46 -15.29 -26.45 -50.58
CA ASP A 46 -14.93 -26.25 -51.98
C ASP A 46 -13.45 -25.88 -52.06
N VAL A 47 -12.68 -26.80 -52.66
CA VAL A 47 -11.27 -26.65 -53.00
C VAL A 47 -11.20 -25.89 -54.32
N GLU A 48 -10.91 -24.59 -54.27
CA GLU A 48 -10.55 -23.81 -55.46
C GLU A 48 -9.03 -23.61 -55.51
N GLU A 49 -8.42 -24.20 -56.54
CA GLU A 49 -7.02 -24.02 -56.90
C GLU A 49 -6.77 -22.65 -57.53
N GLY A 50 -5.74 -21.94 -57.02
CA GLY A 50 -4.86 -21.12 -57.84
C GLY A 50 -5.36 -19.73 -58.22
N MET A 51 -5.39 -18.81 -57.24
CA MET A 51 -5.38 -17.37 -57.51
C MET A 51 -4.00 -16.80 -57.12
N PRO A 52 -3.35 -15.99 -57.97
CA PRO A 52 -2.07 -15.37 -57.62
C PRO A 52 -2.29 -14.42 -56.44
N ILE A 53 -1.49 -14.64 -55.40
CA ILE A 53 -1.42 -13.81 -54.20
C ILE A 53 -0.84 -12.46 -54.66
N GLU A 54 -1.68 -11.49 -54.97
CA GLU A 54 -1.28 -10.10 -54.85
C GLU A 54 -1.11 -9.85 -53.35
N GLU A 55 0.14 -9.62 -52.92
CA GLU A 55 0.44 -9.04 -51.61
C GLU A 55 -0.19 -7.64 -51.58
N HIS A 56 -1.48 -7.58 -51.29
CA HIS A 56 -2.01 -6.43 -50.58
C HIS A 56 -1.33 -6.44 -49.21
N GLN A 57 -0.22 -5.72 -49.12
CA GLN A 57 0.11 -4.96 -47.93
C GLN A 57 -1.05 -3.98 -47.71
N ASP A 58 -2.19 -4.52 -47.27
CA ASP A 58 -3.10 -3.77 -46.44
C ASP A 58 -2.25 -3.44 -45.21
N GLU A 59 -1.69 -2.23 -45.20
CA GLU A 59 -1.29 -1.55 -43.98
C GLU A 59 -2.51 -1.63 -43.06
N LEU A 60 -2.57 -2.71 -42.29
CA LEU A 60 -3.38 -2.81 -41.09
C LEU A 60 -2.82 -1.71 -40.22
N GLU A 61 -3.38 -0.50 -40.37
CA GLU A 61 -3.33 0.54 -39.35
C GLU A 61 -3.63 -0.21 -38.06
N GLU A 62 -2.59 -0.48 -37.27
CA GLU A 62 -2.73 -1.10 -35.97
C GLU A 62 -3.59 -0.14 -35.17
N GLU A 63 -4.91 -0.37 -35.17
CA GLU A 63 -5.86 0.41 -34.38
C GLU A 63 -5.32 0.40 -32.96
N ASP A 64 -4.86 1.57 -32.51
CA ASP A 64 -4.21 1.75 -31.22
C ASP A 64 -5.14 1.13 -30.17
N PRO A 65 -4.71 0.08 -29.43
CA PRO A 65 -5.60 -0.81 -28.68
C PRO A 65 -6.43 -0.10 -27.61
N ASP A 66 -6.10 1.16 -27.30
CA ASP A 66 -6.76 1.97 -26.29
C ASP A 66 -7.90 2.86 -26.85
N GLY A 67 -8.03 2.99 -28.18
CA GLY A 67 -9.07 3.81 -28.83
C GLY A 67 -9.06 5.28 -28.40
N LEU A 68 -7.90 5.78 -27.97
CA LEU A 68 -7.73 7.17 -27.53
C LEU A 68 -7.61 8.10 -28.74
N THR A 69 -8.10 9.32 -28.57
CA THR A 69 -7.83 10.37 -29.56
C THR A 69 -6.36 10.78 -29.52
N GLU A 70 -5.79 11.26 -30.63
CA GLU A 70 -4.40 11.75 -30.68
C GLU A 70 -4.11 12.84 -29.62
N GLU A 71 -5.12 13.66 -29.30
CA GLU A 71 -5.02 14.68 -28.26
C GLU A 71 -4.90 14.05 -26.86
N GLU A 72 -5.72 13.04 -26.54
CA GLU A 72 -5.62 12.31 -25.28
C GLU A 72 -4.31 11.53 -25.15
N GLN A 73 -3.78 11.01 -26.26
CA GLN A 73 -2.48 10.33 -26.27
C GLN A 73 -1.35 11.31 -25.96
N ARG A 74 -1.37 12.51 -26.56
CA ARG A 74 -0.42 13.57 -26.24
C ARG A 74 -0.53 14.00 -24.78
N GLU A 75 -1.74 14.19 -24.26
CA GLU A 75 -1.97 14.53 -22.85
C GLU A 75 -1.46 13.43 -21.92
N ARG A 76 -1.72 12.16 -22.26
CA ARG A 76 -1.23 10.99 -21.53
C ARG A 76 0.30 11.00 -21.45
N ASP A 77 0.96 11.19 -22.58
CA ASP A 77 2.42 11.14 -22.67
C ASP A 77 3.08 12.33 -21.96
N GLU A 78 2.41 13.48 -21.91
CA GLU A 78 2.83 14.64 -21.13
C GLU A 78 2.65 14.41 -19.62
N ILE A 79 1.52 13.85 -19.17
CA ILE A 79 1.17 13.72 -17.74
C ILE A 79 1.87 12.54 -17.05
N ILE A 80 2.07 11.40 -17.74
CA ILE A 80 2.63 10.18 -17.14
C ILE A 80 3.99 10.42 -16.45
N PRO A 81 4.97 11.12 -17.06
CA PRO A 81 6.25 11.40 -16.42
C PRO A 81 6.11 12.14 -15.09
N TYR A 82 5.21 13.12 -15.00
CA TYR A 82 4.95 13.85 -13.77
C TYR A 82 4.33 12.95 -12.69
N LEU A 83 3.37 12.10 -13.06
CA LEU A 83 2.78 11.13 -12.12
C LEU A 83 3.81 10.09 -11.64
N LEU A 84 4.75 9.69 -12.50
CA LEU A 84 5.88 8.82 -12.15
C LEU A 84 6.93 9.51 -11.27
N GLN A 85 6.93 10.83 -11.16
CA GLN A 85 7.89 11.57 -10.36
C GLN A 85 7.30 12.05 -9.04
N HIS A 86 6.05 11.67 -8.72
CA HIS A 86 5.29 12.28 -7.63
C HIS A 86 5.22 13.80 -7.73
N ALA A 87 5.17 14.34 -8.95
CA ALA A 87 5.16 15.77 -9.16
C ALA A 87 4.01 16.41 -8.38
N TYR A 88 4.33 17.52 -7.73
CA TYR A 88 3.38 18.35 -6.99
C TYR A 88 2.65 19.33 -7.91
N HIS A 89 2.96 19.35 -9.21
CA HIS A 89 2.29 20.16 -10.21
C HIS A 89 2.06 19.38 -11.51
N LEU A 90 0.86 19.51 -12.07
CA LEU A 90 0.59 19.13 -13.46
C LEU A 90 0.33 20.37 -14.32
N PRO A 91 0.74 20.37 -15.61
CA PRO A 91 0.47 21.47 -16.53
C PRO A 91 -1.01 21.89 -16.52
N GLY A 92 -1.27 23.20 -16.44
CA GLY A 92 -2.63 23.76 -16.46
C GLY A 92 -3.38 23.74 -15.13
N ASN A 93 -2.90 23.02 -14.11
CA ASN A 93 -3.57 22.97 -12.81
C ASN A 93 -3.33 24.21 -11.93
N THR A 94 -4.35 24.54 -11.14
CA THR A 94 -4.25 25.48 -10.01
C THR A 94 -3.68 24.78 -8.76
N MET A 95 -3.26 25.57 -7.76
CA MET A 95 -2.68 25.04 -6.52
C MET A 95 -3.60 24.06 -5.77
N THR A 96 -4.91 24.31 -5.74
CA THR A 96 -5.85 23.42 -5.07
C THR A 96 -6.07 22.12 -5.85
N GLN A 97 -6.11 22.20 -7.19
CA GLN A 97 -6.20 21.01 -8.05
C GLN A 97 -4.96 20.14 -7.91
N ASP A 98 -3.77 20.74 -7.94
CA ASP A 98 -2.50 20.06 -7.69
C ASP A 98 -2.45 19.41 -6.31
N TRP A 99 -2.91 20.10 -5.26
CA TRP A 99 -2.94 19.53 -3.92
C TRP A 99 -3.86 18.30 -3.87
N TRP A 100 -5.07 18.43 -4.43
CA TRP A 100 -6.01 17.32 -4.46
C TRP A 100 -5.47 16.14 -5.28
N GLN A 101 -4.94 16.41 -6.47
CA GLN A 101 -4.32 15.43 -7.35
C GLN A 101 -3.12 14.75 -6.70
N TYR A 102 -2.30 15.49 -5.95
CA TYR A 102 -1.19 14.93 -5.17
C TYR A 102 -1.71 14.00 -4.07
N GLN A 103 -2.73 14.43 -3.31
CA GLN A 103 -3.30 13.60 -2.24
C GLN A 103 -3.95 12.34 -2.80
N THR A 104 -4.78 12.45 -3.83
CA THR A 104 -5.47 11.28 -4.37
C THR A 104 -4.53 10.33 -5.07
N ASN A 105 -3.46 10.78 -5.73
CA ASN A 105 -2.54 9.85 -6.40
C ASN A 105 -1.58 9.12 -5.47
N ASN A 106 -1.13 9.78 -4.39
CA ASN A 106 -0.09 9.26 -3.51
C ASN A 106 -0.66 8.54 -2.28
N HIS A 107 -1.85 8.94 -1.81
CA HIS A 107 -2.45 8.33 -0.63
C HIS A 107 -2.72 6.83 -0.84
N PRO A 108 -2.29 5.93 0.09
CA PRO A 108 -2.40 4.48 -0.08
C PRO A 108 -3.83 3.99 -0.36
N VAL A 109 -4.82 4.54 0.35
CA VAL A 109 -6.25 4.22 0.14
C VAL A 109 -6.86 5.00 -1.02
N PHE A 110 -6.81 6.35 -1.02
CA PHE A 110 -7.45 7.14 -2.06
C PHE A 110 -6.87 6.90 -3.45
N GLY A 111 -5.58 6.56 -3.56
CA GLY A 111 -4.95 6.21 -4.83
C GLY A 111 -5.50 4.97 -5.50
N ILE A 112 -6.19 4.08 -4.77
CA ILE A 112 -6.85 2.93 -5.40
C ILE A 112 -8.08 3.39 -6.18
N CYS A 113 -8.89 4.27 -5.59
CA CYS A 113 -10.21 4.62 -6.12
C CYS A 113 -10.25 5.96 -6.89
N LEU A 114 -9.36 6.89 -6.56
CA LEU A 114 -9.40 8.30 -6.98
C LEU A 114 -8.11 8.74 -7.71
N HIS A 115 -7.33 7.78 -8.23
CA HIS A 115 -6.15 8.12 -9.02
C HIS A 115 -6.53 8.75 -10.37
N HIS A 116 -5.58 9.49 -10.93
CA HIS A 116 -5.71 10.05 -12.26
C HIS A 116 -5.92 8.95 -13.32
N LYS A 117 -6.73 9.20 -14.37
CA LYS A 117 -7.00 8.24 -15.45
C LYS A 117 -5.72 7.69 -16.09
N PHE A 118 -4.74 8.58 -16.31
CA PHE A 118 -3.44 8.23 -16.91
C PHE A 118 -2.39 7.76 -15.91
N HIS A 119 -2.80 7.32 -14.70
CA HIS A 119 -1.81 6.90 -13.73
C HIS A 119 -1.07 5.62 -14.19
N PRO A 120 0.28 5.60 -14.14
CA PRO A 120 1.10 4.51 -14.69
C PRO A 120 0.92 3.18 -13.95
N LEU A 121 0.57 3.24 -12.66
CA LEU A 121 0.30 2.08 -11.82
C LEU A 121 -1.17 1.69 -11.87
N SER A 122 -1.43 0.42 -12.20
CA SER A 122 -2.76 -0.17 -12.14
C SER A 122 -3.29 -0.26 -10.71
N TRP A 123 -4.62 -0.23 -10.56
CA TRP A 123 -5.30 -0.39 -9.27
C TRP A 123 -4.92 -1.69 -8.54
N LYS A 124 -4.61 -2.77 -9.28
CA LYS A 124 -4.21 -4.07 -8.72
C LYS A 124 -2.88 -3.96 -7.97
N ILE A 125 -1.89 -3.30 -8.55
CA ILE A 125 -0.58 -3.11 -7.91
C ILE A 125 -0.70 -2.18 -6.70
N ARG A 126 -1.54 -1.14 -6.80
CA ARG A 126 -1.84 -0.26 -5.66
C ARG A 126 -2.50 -1.02 -4.51
N ALA A 127 -3.45 -1.91 -4.79
CA ALA A 127 -4.08 -2.76 -3.78
C ALA A 127 -3.07 -3.72 -3.11
N ILE A 128 -2.17 -4.33 -3.90
CA ILE A 128 -1.08 -5.17 -3.37
C ILE A 128 -0.15 -4.35 -2.48
N SER A 129 0.22 -3.13 -2.91
CA SER A 129 1.05 -2.21 -2.11
C SER A 129 0.37 -1.80 -0.81
N LEU A 130 -0.94 -1.50 -0.83
CA LEU A 130 -1.72 -1.20 0.37
C LEU A 130 -1.73 -2.38 1.33
N PHE A 131 -1.92 -3.60 0.83
CA PHE A 131 -1.86 -4.80 1.65
C PHE A 131 -0.48 -4.98 2.29
N GLY A 132 0.60 -4.80 1.52
CA GLY A 132 1.97 -4.80 2.04
C GLY A 132 2.22 -3.74 3.11
N SER A 133 1.66 -2.55 2.91
CA SER A 133 1.72 -1.42 3.84
C SER A 133 1.04 -1.73 5.17
N MET A 134 -0.14 -2.35 5.14
CA MET A 134 -0.82 -2.85 6.34
C MET A 134 0.03 -3.91 7.07
N LEU A 135 0.55 -4.89 6.34
CA LEU A 135 1.42 -5.91 6.94
C LEU A 135 2.66 -5.29 7.59
N PHE A 136 3.30 -4.34 6.91
CA PHE A 136 4.45 -3.62 7.45
C PHE A 136 4.11 -2.89 8.75
N GLY A 137 3.00 -2.16 8.80
CA GLY A 137 2.53 -1.51 10.04
C GLY A 137 2.29 -2.51 11.18
N LEU A 138 1.71 -3.68 10.88
CA LEU A 138 1.49 -4.74 11.88
C LEU A 138 2.81 -5.34 12.39
N ALA A 139 3.77 -5.57 11.49
CA ALA A 139 5.11 -6.03 11.83
C ALA A 139 5.83 -5.02 12.75
N MET A 140 5.79 -3.73 12.39
CA MET A 140 6.38 -2.65 13.17
C MET A 140 5.78 -2.55 14.57
N THR A 141 4.45 -2.63 14.68
CA THR A 141 3.74 -2.59 15.97
C THR A 141 4.16 -3.76 16.85
N SER A 142 4.26 -4.96 16.26
CA SER A 142 4.70 -6.16 16.96
C SER A 142 6.18 -6.09 17.37
N ALA A 143 7.05 -5.53 16.51
CA ALA A 143 8.48 -5.36 16.80
C ALA A 143 8.73 -4.33 17.92
N VAL A 144 7.97 -3.23 17.94
CA VAL A 144 8.03 -2.24 19.02
C VAL A 144 7.62 -2.88 20.34
N TYR A 145 6.52 -3.63 20.38
CA TYR A 145 6.11 -4.38 21.56
C TYR A 145 7.21 -5.34 22.06
N CYS A 146 7.75 -6.17 21.17
CA CYS A 146 8.86 -7.07 21.53
C CYS A 146 10.06 -6.32 22.09
N THR A 147 10.37 -5.12 21.57
CA THR A 147 11.46 -4.29 22.07
C THR A 147 11.21 -3.83 23.51
N PHE A 148 9.99 -3.40 23.86
CA PHE A 148 9.63 -3.06 25.24
C PHE A 148 9.80 -4.25 26.19
N VAL A 149 9.34 -5.44 25.77
CA VAL A 149 9.50 -6.68 26.54
C VAL A 149 10.98 -6.99 26.78
N PHE A 150 11.84 -6.91 25.75
CA PHE A 150 13.27 -7.21 25.90
C PHE A 150 14.02 -6.20 26.76
N VAL A 151 13.61 -4.92 26.74
CA VAL A 151 14.23 -3.86 27.55
C VAL A 151 13.66 -3.83 28.98
N ASN A 152 12.65 -4.66 29.29
CA ASN A 152 11.89 -4.63 30.55
C ASN A 152 11.31 -3.24 30.84
N GLN A 153 10.82 -2.56 29.81
CA GLN A 153 10.10 -1.29 29.92
C GLN A 153 8.61 -1.53 29.72
N ASP A 154 7.80 -0.83 30.50
CA ASP A 154 6.36 -0.90 30.40
C ASP A 154 5.87 -0.08 29.19
N SER A 155 5.33 -0.76 28.19
CA SER A 155 4.73 -0.15 26.99
C SER A 155 3.43 0.58 27.31
N ASP A 156 2.78 0.21 28.42
CA ASP A 156 1.45 0.68 28.81
C ASP A 156 1.52 1.84 29.81
N GLN A 157 2.75 2.25 30.14
CA GLN A 157 2.99 3.42 30.98
C GLN A 157 2.30 4.64 30.36
N THR A 158 1.23 5.09 31.00
CA THR A 158 0.46 6.26 30.57
C THR A 158 1.29 7.52 30.83
N LEU A 159 1.62 8.24 29.77
CA LEU A 159 2.39 9.48 29.82
C LEU A 159 1.49 10.72 29.82
N LEU A 160 0.39 10.66 29.07
CA LEU A 160 -0.61 11.72 29.00
C LEU A 160 -2.00 11.08 29.05
N GLN A 161 -2.84 11.53 29.98
CA GLN A 161 -4.24 11.12 30.05
C GLN A 161 -5.11 12.35 29.73
N VAL A 162 -5.86 12.28 28.64
CA VAL A 162 -6.82 13.33 28.27
C VAL A 162 -8.20 12.88 28.71
N THR A 163 -8.74 13.55 29.72
CA THR A 163 -10.12 13.31 30.18
C THR A 163 -11.08 14.27 29.51
N THR A 164 -11.95 13.77 28.64
CA THR A 164 -13.01 14.54 27.99
C THR A 164 -14.30 14.41 28.79
N ASN A 165 -14.68 15.44 29.54
CA ASN A 165 -15.95 15.47 30.27
C ASN A 165 -17.10 15.86 29.33
N PHE A 166 -17.31 15.06 28.28
CA PHE A 166 -18.18 15.42 27.15
C PHE A 166 -19.60 14.91 27.25
N THR A 167 -19.94 14.15 28.28
CA THR A 167 -21.25 13.51 28.35
C THR A 167 -21.98 13.88 29.64
N VAL A 168 -23.05 14.65 29.47
CA VAL A 168 -24.03 14.94 30.51
C VAL A 168 -25.09 13.87 30.40
N GLY A 169 -24.98 12.79 31.19
CA GLY A 169 -26.14 11.92 31.46
C GLY A 169 -25.93 10.41 31.53
N ASN A 170 -24.73 9.85 31.35
CA ASN A 170 -24.53 8.41 31.53
C ASN A 170 -23.15 8.04 32.09
N SER A 171 -23.08 7.82 33.40
CA SER A 171 -21.82 7.60 34.16
C SER A 171 -21.00 6.40 33.67
N ASP A 172 -21.66 5.38 33.15
CA ASP A 172 -20.99 4.12 32.82
C ASP A 172 -20.33 4.19 31.44
N LEU A 173 -21.00 4.79 30.46
CA LEU A 173 -20.44 5.04 29.13
C LEU A 173 -19.36 6.13 29.18
N ASP A 174 -19.56 7.12 30.06
CA ASP A 174 -18.56 8.15 30.35
C ASP A 174 -17.24 7.52 30.81
N SER A 175 -17.27 6.56 31.72
CA SER A 175 -16.02 5.98 32.25
C SER A 175 -15.14 5.31 31.18
N ALA A 176 -15.74 4.73 30.14
CA ALA A 176 -15.02 4.00 29.09
C ALA A 176 -14.59 4.90 27.91
N ILE A 177 -15.34 5.95 27.59
CA ILE A 177 -15.07 6.82 26.43
C ILE A 177 -14.34 8.11 26.84
N SER A 178 -14.48 8.55 28.10
CA SER A 178 -13.95 9.85 28.55
C SER A 178 -12.45 9.88 28.77
N GLN A 179 -11.74 8.75 28.75
CA GLN A 179 -10.30 8.70 29.03
C GLN A 179 -9.54 8.15 27.85
N VAL A 180 -8.82 9.03 27.16
CA VAL A 180 -7.81 8.62 26.18
C VAL A 180 -6.45 8.69 26.87
N SER A 181 -5.86 7.52 27.16
CA SER A 181 -4.49 7.40 27.64
C SER A 181 -3.53 7.27 26.47
N VAL A 182 -2.54 8.16 26.42
CA VAL A 182 -1.39 8.06 25.51
C VAL A 182 -0.27 7.36 26.28
N THR A 183 0.07 6.17 25.82
CA THR A 183 1.12 5.33 26.42
C THR A 183 2.50 5.63 25.79
N SER A 184 3.57 5.14 26.44
CA SER A 184 4.93 5.16 25.88
C SER A 184 4.99 4.44 24.52
N GLY A 185 4.29 3.31 24.38
CA GLY A 185 4.15 2.57 23.13
C GLY A 185 3.55 3.41 22.01
N ASN A 186 2.45 4.12 22.28
CA ASN A 186 1.78 4.99 21.30
C ASN A 186 2.72 6.08 20.77
N LEU A 187 3.50 6.72 21.64
CA LEU A 187 4.46 7.74 21.20
C LEU A 187 5.54 7.16 20.28
N VAL A 188 6.10 5.99 20.61
CA VAL A 188 7.11 5.34 19.76
C VAL A 188 6.50 4.98 18.39
N LEU A 189 5.28 4.45 18.35
CA LEU A 189 4.60 4.13 17.10
C LEU A 189 4.31 5.38 16.26
N TRP A 190 3.87 6.48 16.87
CA TRP A 190 3.59 7.72 16.13
C TRP A 190 4.85 8.42 15.62
N PHE A 191 5.92 8.46 16.42
CA PHE A 191 7.14 9.21 16.07
C PHE A 191 8.17 8.39 15.29
N LEU A 192 8.20 7.07 15.45
CA LEU A 192 9.13 6.20 14.73
C LEU A 192 8.39 5.29 13.74
N GLY A 193 7.29 4.68 14.16
CA GLY A 193 6.49 3.78 13.32
C GLY A 193 5.92 4.49 12.10
N ALA A 194 5.23 5.62 12.28
CA ALA A 194 4.56 6.32 11.16
C ALA A 194 5.55 6.82 10.09
N PRO A 195 6.71 7.43 10.42
CA PRO A 195 7.70 7.79 9.39
C PRO A 195 8.27 6.58 8.65
N LEU A 196 8.58 5.49 9.36
CA LEU A 196 9.06 4.26 8.71
C LEU A 196 8.00 3.64 7.79
N HIS A 197 6.73 3.72 8.19
CA HIS A 197 5.60 3.28 7.38
C HIS A 197 5.47 4.12 6.10
N GLY A 198 5.55 5.45 6.20
CA GLY A 198 5.57 6.33 5.03
C GLY A 198 6.78 6.10 4.11
N LEU A 199 7.95 5.77 4.68
CA LEU A 199 9.14 5.39 3.91
C LEU A 199 8.94 4.07 3.16
N TYR A 200 8.31 3.08 3.80
CA TYR A 200 7.94 1.83 3.14
C TYR A 200 6.99 2.08 1.97
N ASP A 201 5.94 2.89 2.15
CA ASP A 201 4.98 3.22 1.09
C ASP A 201 5.66 3.91 -0.09
N SER A 202 6.56 4.85 0.20
CA SER A 202 7.35 5.55 -0.81
C SER A 202 8.26 4.59 -1.58
N PHE A 203 8.92 3.66 -0.86
CA PHE A 203 9.78 2.64 -1.47
C PHE A 203 9.01 1.66 -2.34
N ALA A 204 7.87 1.15 -1.86
CA ALA A 204 7.00 0.25 -2.62
C ALA A 204 6.49 0.93 -3.89
N TRP A 205 6.15 2.22 -3.79
CA TRP A 205 5.79 3.03 -4.95
C TRP A 205 6.95 3.12 -5.95
N LEU A 206 8.17 3.46 -5.52
CA LEU A 206 9.33 3.62 -6.40
C LEU A 206 9.67 2.32 -7.14
N LEU A 207 9.55 1.18 -6.45
CA LEU A 207 9.69 -0.14 -7.07
C LEU A 207 8.59 -0.40 -8.12
N ALA A 208 7.35 -0.06 -7.80
CA ALA A 208 6.22 -0.25 -8.71
C ALA A 208 6.33 0.62 -9.96
N GLY A 209 6.75 1.88 -9.80
CA GLY A 209 6.94 2.84 -10.87
C GLY A 209 8.12 2.53 -11.79
N CYS A 210 9.07 1.72 -11.33
CA CYS A 210 10.33 1.37 -12.00
C CYS A 210 11.05 2.61 -12.57
N THR A 211 12.00 3.17 -11.81
CA THR A 211 12.76 4.37 -12.20
C THR A 211 13.46 4.26 -13.56
N CYS A 212 13.70 3.04 -14.06
CA CYS A 212 14.25 2.80 -15.39
C CYS A 212 13.38 3.38 -16.52
N ILE A 213 12.07 3.52 -16.31
CA ILE A 213 11.12 4.02 -17.31
C ILE A 213 11.29 5.52 -17.57
N GLN A 214 11.85 6.28 -16.62
CA GLN A 214 12.03 7.73 -16.80
C GLN A 214 12.94 8.10 -17.97
N PHE A 215 13.75 7.16 -18.47
CA PHE A 215 14.73 7.40 -19.54
C PHE A 215 14.35 6.76 -20.88
N THR A 216 13.26 6.00 -20.93
CA THR A 216 12.85 5.28 -22.15
C THR A 216 11.52 5.82 -22.65
N HIS A 217 11.40 6.09 -23.95
CA HIS A 217 10.13 6.46 -24.57
C HIS A 217 9.01 5.48 -24.18
N ALA A 218 7.84 6.03 -23.87
CA ALA A 218 6.70 5.33 -23.27
C ALA A 218 6.26 4.09 -24.07
N ASP A 219 6.41 4.12 -25.40
CA ASP A 219 5.93 3.06 -26.30
C ASP A 219 6.97 1.98 -26.64
N SER A 220 8.15 2.03 -26.04
CA SER A 220 9.15 0.99 -26.28
C SER A 220 8.76 -0.35 -25.64
N LYS A 221 9.03 -1.47 -26.34
CA LYS A 221 8.94 -2.84 -25.76
C LYS A 221 9.74 -2.95 -24.44
N ALA A 222 10.79 -2.15 -24.29
CA ALA A 222 11.58 -2.01 -23.07
C ALA A 222 10.75 -1.42 -21.91
N ALA A 223 10.01 -0.33 -22.13
CA ALA A 223 9.16 0.28 -21.11
C ALA A 223 8.12 -0.71 -20.56
N ASN A 224 7.46 -1.47 -21.44
CA ASN A 224 6.51 -2.50 -21.03
C ASN A 224 7.16 -3.63 -20.20
N THR A 225 8.40 -4.01 -20.55
CA THR A 225 9.17 -5.01 -19.78
C THR A 225 9.56 -4.46 -18.40
N CYS A 226 9.99 -3.20 -18.33
CA CYS A 226 10.31 -2.52 -17.07
C CYS A 226 9.08 -2.41 -16.15
N ARG A 227 7.90 -2.06 -16.69
CA ARG A 227 6.64 -2.01 -15.90
C ARG A 227 6.30 -3.37 -15.28
N LYS A 228 6.41 -4.45 -16.06
CA LYS A 228 6.20 -5.82 -15.57
C LYS A 228 7.21 -6.20 -14.48
N SER A 229 8.46 -5.79 -14.65
CA SER A 229 9.52 -5.98 -13.64
C SER A 229 9.20 -5.24 -12.34
N GLY A 230 8.79 -3.97 -12.39
CA GLY A 230 8.42 -3.18 -11.20
C GLY A 230 7.27 -3.80 -10.40
N ALA A 231 6.23 -4.26 -11.11
CA ALA A 231 5.11 -5.00 -10.51
C ALA A 231 5.57 -6.30 -9.82
N PHE A 232 6.46 -7.07 -10.45
CA PHE A 232 7.03 -8.27 -9.89
C PHE A 232 7.86 -7.97 -8.62
N MET A 233 8.74 -6.97 -8.68
CA MET A 233 9.57 -6.55 -7.54
C MET A 233 8.72 -6.09 -6.36
N THR A 234 7.68 -5.31 -6.61
CA THR A 234 6.73 -4.86 -5.58
C THR A 234 6.07 -6.06 -4.91
N THR A 235 5.58 -7.02 -5.71
CA THR A 235 4.96 -8.25 -5.19
C THR A 235 5.95 -9.05 -4.34
N LEU A 236 7.19 -9.21 -4.80
CA LEU A 236 8.24 -9.90 -4.05
C LEU A 236 8.51 -9.24 -2.69
N VAL A 237 8.60 -7.91 -2.65
CA VAL A 237 8.78 -7.16 -1.40
C VAL A 237 7.61 -7.36 -0.44
N VAL A 238 6.37 -7.35 -0.94
CA VAL A 238 5.18 -7.63 -0.13
C VAL A 238 5.22 -9.05 0.46
N LEU A 239 5.66 -10.05 -0.31
CA LEU A 239 5.82 -11.43 0.19
C LEU A 239 6.86 -11.52 1.31
N VAL A 240 7.99 -10.80 1.18
CA VAL A 240 9.01 -10.74 2.24
C VAL A 240 8.46 -10.06 3.49
N VAL A 241 7.76 -8.93 3.34
CA VAL A 241 7.12 -8.23 4.45
C VAL A 241 6.10 -9.12 5.14
N MET A 242 5.30 -9.87 4.39
CA MET A 242 4.35 -10.84 4.94
C MET A 242 5.05 -11.90 5.80
N ALA A 243 6.18 -12.46 5.35
CA ALA A 243 6.95 -13.42 6.14
C ALA A 243 7.48 -12.80 7.46
N ILE A 244 8.03 -11.58 7.38
CA ILE A 244 8.50 -10.82 8.56
C ILE A 244 7.34 -10.51 9.52
N THR A 245 6.19 -10.15 8.99
CA THR A 245 4.98 -9.84 9.76
C THR A 245 4.51 -11.07 10.52
N SER A 246 4.36 -12.21 9.82
CA SER A 246 3.98 -13.48 10.44
C SER A 246 4.94 -13.87 11.56
N PHE A 247 6.25 -13.76 11.32
CA PHE A 247 7.26 -14.01 12.35
C PHE A 247 7.12 -13.06 13.55
N SER A 248 6.94 -11.76 13.31
CA SER A 248 6.83 -10.75 14.37
C SER A 248 5.58 -10.93 15.22
N VAL A 249 4.45 -11.25 14.59
CA VAL A 249 3.17 -11.54 15.28
C VAL A 249 3.29 -12.82 16.09
N MET A 250 3.88 -13.88 15.53
CA MET A 250 4.12 -15.14 16.27
C MET A 250 5.06 -14.92 17.47
N LEU A 251 6.11 -14.11 17.31
CA LEU A 251 7.02 -13.78 18.39
C LEU A 251 6.30 -13.01 19.50
N ARG A 252 5.49 -12.01 19.14
CA ARG A 252 4.66 -11.26 20.09
C ARG A 252 3.72 -12.20 20.87
N ALA A 253 2.96 -13.03 20.16
CA ALA A 253 2.02 -13.98 20.77
C ALA A 253 2.74 -14.96 21.72
N SER A 254 3.93 -15.44 21.34
CA SER A 254 4.78 -16.30 22.19
C SER A 254 5.20 -15.58 23.47
N LEU A 255 5.62 -14.32 23.39
CA LEU A 255 6.02 -13.52 24.56
C LEU A 255 4.83 -13.24 25.48
N GLU A 256 3.67 -12.86 24.93
CA GLU A 256 2.43 -12.67 25.69
C GLU A 256 2.04 -13.96 26.44
N SER A 257 2.06 -15.11 25.76
CA SER A 257 1.75 -16.40 26.39
C SER A 257 2.69 -16.78 27.55
N SER A 258 3.96 -16.37 27.46
CA SER A 258 4.97 -16.66 28.49
C SER A 258 4.79 -15.83 29.75
N ASN A 259 4.28 -14.60 29.62
CA ASN A 259 4.00 -13.72 30.75
C ASN A 259 2.79 -14.21 31.55
N THR A 260 1.78 -14.78 30.88
CA THR A 260 0.60 -15.34 31.55
C THR A 260 0.93 -16.57 32.42
N PHE A 261 1.99 -17.32 32.10
CA PHE A 261 2.32 -18.56 32.80
C PHE A 261 3.00 -18.34 34.18
N ILE A 262 3.44 -17.13 34.51
CA ILE A 262 4.23 -16.88 35.73
C ILE A 262 3.38 -16.39 36.93
N GLU A 263 2.08 -16.10 36.74
CA GLU A 263 1.19 -15.66 37.84
C GLU A 263 0.16 -16.72 38.25
N PHE A 264 0.51 -18.01 38.22
CA PHE A 264 -0.22 -19.00 39.03
C PHE A 264 0.26 -18.88 40.48
N ASP A 265 -0.32 -17.90 41.20
CA ASP A 265 -0.20 -17.85 42.64
C ASP A 265 -0.92 -19.08 43.24
N PHE A 266 -0.15 -20.12 43.56
CA PHE A 266 -0.65 -21.29 44.29
C PHE A 266 -0.88 -20.99 45.79
N SER A 267 -0.66 -19.75 46.26
CA SER A 267 -0.89 -19.35 47.66
C SER A 267 -2.33 -19.56 48.16
N PRO A 268 -3.42 -19.50 47.36
CA PRO A 268 -4.76 -19.77 47.85
C PRO A 268 -5.00 -21.26 48.15
N LEU A 269 -4.23 -22.17 47.53
CA LEU A 269 -4.41 -23.62 47.69
C LEU A 269 -3.72 -24.20 48.93
N PHE A 270 -2.83 -23.43 49.57
CA PHE A 270 -2.12 -23.84 50.79
C PHE A 270 -2.47 -23.03 52.03
N ASN A 271 -3.41 -22.09 51.92
CA ASN A 271 -3.83 -21.27 53.06
C ASN A 271 -5.15 -21.75 53.67
N ASP A 272 -5.47 -23.03 53.52
CA ASP A 272 -6.58 -23.59 54.29
C ASP A 272 -6.11 -23.87 55.72
N THR A 273 -6.66 -23.03 56.59
CA THR A 273 -6.63 -23.06 58.04
C THR A 273 -6.76 -24.46 58.62
N ASN A 274 -5.63 -25.07 58.99
CA ASN A 274 -5.45 -25.81 60.24
C ASN A 274 -3.98 -26.21 60.40
N GLY A 275 -3.29 -25.51 61.29
CA GLY A 275 -1.86 -25.63 61.54
C GLY A 275 -1.40 -27.06 61.87
N THR A 276 -1.10 -27.81 60.82
CA THR A 276 -0.41 -29.09 60.87
C THR A 276 0.79 -29.00 59.94
N ASN A 277 1.97 -29.05 60.56
CA ASN A 277 3.26 -29.05 59.87
C ASN A 277 3.38 -30.33 59.03
N TYR A 278 2.88 -30.30 57.79
CA TYR A 278 3.25 -31.30 56.80
C TYR A 278 4.44 -30.76 56.03
N THR A 279 5.62 -31.29 56.38
CA THR A 279 6.81 -31.26 55.53
C THR A 279 6.45 -31.82 54.16
N SER A 280 6.38 -30.95 53.16
CA SER A 280 6.19 -31.31 51.76
C SER A 280 7.41 -32.07 51.25
N ALA A 281 7.36 -33.40 51.32
CA ALA A 281 8.12 -34.27 50.45
C ALA A 281 7.53 -34.12 49.04
N PHE A 282 8.10 -33.21 48.27
CA PHE A 282 7.76 -32.97 46.88
C PHE A 282 8.13 -34.20 46.05
N LEU A 283 7.10 -34.93 45.61
CA LEU A 283 7.19 -36.04 44.65
C LEU A 283 7.60 -35.47 43.28
N MET A 284 8.89 -35.52 42.98
CA MET A 284 9.30 -35.86 41.61
C MET A 284 9.17 -37.37 41.45
N THR A 285 8.03 -37.84 40.95
CA THR A 285 7.92 -39.20 40.42
C THR A 285 7.91 -39.14 38.91
N GLU A 286 9.09 -39.49 38.39
CA GLU A 286 9.37 -40.23 37.16
C GLU A 286 8.15 -40.61 36.31
N LEU A 287 8.07 -39.96 35.15
CA LEU A 287 7.32 -40.42 33.99
C LEU A 287 8.23 -41.36 33.18
N ASP A 288 8.49 -42.56 33.68
CA ASP A 288 9.09 -43.63 32.91
C ASP A 288 8.62 -44.96 33.48
N THR A 289 7.78 -45.68 32.75
CA THR A 289 7.85 -47.14 32.50
C THR A 289 6.56 -47.59 31.81
N PHE A 290 6.63 -47.71 30.49
CA PHE A 290 5.67 -48.44 29.67
C PHE A 290 5.76 -49.93 30.01
N GLY A 291 4.89 -50.40 30.90
CA GLY A 291 4.78 -51.80 31.30
C GLY A 291 3.65 -52.51 30.56
N THR A 292 4.00 -53.27 29.53
CA THR A 292 3.13 -54.26 28.89
C THR A 292 2.73 -55.36 29.86
N SER A 293 1.43 -55.53 30.16
CA SER A 293 0.92 -56.82 30.62
C SER A 293 -0.56 -57.05 30.28
N ASN A 294 -0.76 -58.10 29.49
CA ASN A 294 -1.87 -59.07 29.46
C ASN A 294 -3.29 -58.58 29.76
N PHE A 295 -4.00 -58.27 28.67
CA PHE A 295 -5.45 -58.14 28.63
C PHE A 295 -6.10 -59.53 28.77
N THR A 296 -6.81 -59.74 29.86
CA THR A 296 -7.66 -60.92 30.09
C THR A 296 -9.05 -60.62 29.54
N GLU A 297 -9.58 -61.56 28.76
CA GLU A 297 -10.90 -61.50 28.13
C GLU A 297 -12.03 -61.29 29.15
N ALA A 298 -12.74 -60.17 29.03
CA ALA A 298 -14.02 -59.94 29.71
C ALA A 298 -15.18 -60.21 28.72
N PRO A 299 -16.31 -60.76 29.19
CA PRO A 299 -17.38 -61.23 28.33
C PRO A 299 -18.17 -60.07 27.71
N ILE A 300 -18.47 -60.24 26.42
CA ILE A 300 -19.34 -59.39 25.62
C ILE A 300 -20.76 -59.47 26.20
N VAL A 301 -21.17 -58.42 26.91
CA VAL A 301 -22.57 -58.16 27.25
C VAL A 301 -23.18 -57.38 26.08
N MET A 302 -23.99 -58.07 25.28
CA MET A 302 -24.89 -57.44 24.30
C MET A 302 -26.07 -56.83 25.07
N ALA A 303 -25.89 -55.60 25.55
CA ALA A 303 -26.98 -54.78 26.07
C ALA A 303 -27.37 -53.76 24.98
N SER A 304 -28.53 -54.01 24.38
CA SER A 304 -29.25 -53.11 23.51
C SER A 304 -29.84 -51.97 24.34
N ASP A 305 -29.14 -50.86 24.48
CA ASP A 305 -29.74 -49.59 24.91
C ASP A 305 -28.93 -48.44 24.28
N ILE A 306 -29.48 -47.87 23.21
CA ILE A 306 -28.99 -46.64 22.57
C ILE A 306 -29.85 -45.49 23.08
N PRO A 307 -29.42 -44.81 24.16
CA PRO A 307 -29.65 -43.37 24.29
C PRO A 307 -28.36 -42.55 24.54
N ASP A 308 -27.17 -43.17 24.58
CA ASP A 308 -25.90 -42.49 24.95
C ASP A 308 -25.25 -41.64 23.84
N ILE A 309 -25.73 -41.74 22.60
CA ILE A 309 -25.20 -40.91 21.50
C ILE A 309 -25.77 -39.48 21.59
N LEU A 310 -26.97 -39.29 22.14
CA LEU A 310 -27.56 -37.95 22.20
C LEU A 310 -26.95 -37.11 23.33
N GLU A 311 -26.57 -37.74 24.45
CA GLU A 311 -25.99 -37.05 25.61
C GLU A 311 -24.53 -36.64 25.36
N SER A 312 -23.76 -37.47 24.63
CA SER A 312 -22.41 -37.10 24.18
C SER A 312 -22.40 -35.93 23.18
N HIS A 313 -23.43 -35.81 22.33
CA HIS A 313 -23.57 -34.67 21.43
C HIS A 313 -23.95 -33.35 22.13
N ILE A 314 -24.72 -33.41 23.22
CA ILE A 314 -25.06 -32.23 24.03
C ILE A 314 -23.83 -31.72 24.79
N LEU A 315 -23.04 -32.62 25.36
CA LEU A 315 -21.82 -32.26 26.09
C LEU A 315 -20.75 -31.64 25.16
N VAL A 316 -20.60 -32.19 23.95
CA VAL A 316 -19.70 -31.62 22.94
C VAL A 316 -20.18 -30.24 22.50
N LYS A 317 -21.50 -30.03 22.37
CA LYS A 317 -22.03 -28.71 22.00
C LYS A 317 -21.81 -27.66 23.10
N GLU A 318 -22.00 -28.01 24.37
CA GLU A 318 -21.70 -27.10 25.49
C GLU A 318 -20.20 -26.81 25.63
N GLN A 319 -19.33 -27.79 25.42
CA GLN A 319 -17.89 -27.56 25.40
C GLN A 319 -17.44 -26.75 24.19
N LEU A 320 -18.09 -26.92 23.03
CA LEU A 320 -17.82 -26.10 21.85
C LEU A 320 -18.33 -24.67 22.06
N GLU A 321 -19.51 -24.49 22.64
CA GLU A 321 -20.05 -23.17 22.99
C GLU A 321 -19.25 -22.50 24.10
N SER A 322 -18.67 -23.24 25.06
CA SER A 322 -17.76 -22.67 26.06
C SER A 322 -16.42 -22.29 25.43
N LEU A 323 -15.85 -23.12 24.54
CA LEU A 323 -14.66 -22.77 23.77
C LEU A 323 -14.89 -21.59 22.82
N TYR A 324 -16.11 -21.43 22.29
CA TYR A 324 -16.47 -20.31 21.41
C TYR A 324 -16.82 -19.04 22.20
N LYS A 325 -17.33 -19.17 23.44
CA LYS A 325 -17.54 -18.02 24.35
C LYS A 325 -16.26 -17.57 25.06
N GLU A 326 -15.31 -18.47 25.24
CA GLU A 326 -13.99 -18.17 25.80
C GLU A 326 -12.95 -17.81 24.75
N GLN A 327 -13.32 -17.71 23.45
CA GLN A 327 -12.53 -16.92 22.52
C GLN A 327 -12.63 -15.46 22.97
N ASN A 328 -11.69 -15.08 23.83
CA ASN A 328 -11.62 -13.77 24.44
C ASN A 328 -11.54 -12.75 23.31
N PHE A 329 -12.56 -11.89 23.19
CA PHE A 329 -12.46 -10.69 22.38
C PHE A 329 -11.22 -9.86 22.74
N GLU A 330 -10.70 -10.03 23.96
CA GLU A 330 -9.43 -9.47 24.44
C GLU A 330 -8.23 -9.91 23.59
N ASP A 331 -8.19 -11.14 23.09
CA ASP A 331 -7.10 -11.65 22.23
C ASP A 331 -7.06 -10.94 20.87
N TYR A 332 -8.19 -10.39 20.43
CA TYR A 332 -8.30 -9.61 19.18
C TYR A 332 -8.28 -8.10 19.41
N LEU A 333 -8.24 -7.65 20.67
CA LEU A 333 -8.25 -6.23 20.99
C LEU A 333 -7.03 -5.52 20.40
N PHE A 334 -5.87 -6.19 20.33
CA PHE A 334 -4.69 -5.63 19.69
C PHE A 334 -4.89 -5.40 18.19
N VAL A 335 -5.60 -6.30 17.50
CA VAL A 335 -5.89 -6.18 16.06
C VAL A 335 -6.83 -5.00 15.84
N ALA A 336 -7.85 -4.86 16.68
CA ALA A 336 -8.76 -3.73 16.63
C ALA A 336 -8.05 -2.40 16.90
N SER A 337 -7.19 -2.32 17.92
CA SER A 337 -6.35 -1.14 18.20
C SER A 337 -5.48 -0.79 17.00
N TYR A 338 -4.82 -1.79 16.41
CA TYR A 338 -4.01 -1.62 15.21
C TYR A 338 -4.82 -1.06 14.04
N PHE A 339 -6.04 -1.56 13.79
CA PHE A 339 -6.90 -1.01 12.74
C PHE A 339 -7.29 0.45 12.99
N VAL A 340 -7.57 0.81 14.25
CA VAL A 340 -7.87 2.20 14.61
C VAL A 340 -6.64 3.09 14.37
N GLU A 341 -5.46 2.67 14.83
CA GLU A 341 -4.19 3.38 14.60
C GLU A 341 -3.88 3.53 13.11
N LEU A 342 -4.11 2.49 12.32
CA LEU A 342 -3.95 2.50 10.88
C LEU A 342 -4.92 3.48 10.21
N MET A 343 -6.19 3.51 10.64
CA MET A 343 -7.18 4.49 10.16
C MET A 343 -6.76 5.91 10.51
N PHE A 344 -6.28 6.18 11.73
CA PHE A 344 -5.75 7.48 12.10
C PHE A 344 -4.53 7.87 11.25
N THR A 345 -3.64 6.92 10.98
CA THR A 345 -2.45 7.12 10.14
C THR A 345 -2.83 7.53 8.73
N TYR A 346 -3.75 6.80 8.09
CA TYR A 346 -4.17 7.13 6.73
C TYR A 346 -5.09 8.34 6.66
N ILE A 347 -6.08 8.49 7.53
CA ILE A 347 -7.08 9.56 7.39
C ILE A 347 -6.55 10.92 7.88
N ILE A 348 -5.72 10.93 8.93
CA ILE A 348 -5.28 12.18 9.57
C ILE A 348 -3.83 12.47 9.25
N TYR A 349 -2.92 11.55 9.60
CA TYR A 349 -1.48 11.83 9.48
C TYR A 349 -1.05 11.95 8.02
N TYR A 350 -1.50 11.05 7.15
CA TYR A 350 -1.06 11.03 5.76
C TYR A 350 -1.42 12.35 5.02
N PRO A 351 -2.65 12.87 5.06
CA PRO A 351 -2.97 14.15 4.42
C PRO A 351 -2.20 15.33 5.01
N ILE A 352 -1.96 15.34 6.33
CA ILE A 352 -1.17 16.39 6.98
C ILE A 352 0.27 16.36 6.47
N PHE A 353 0.92 15.19 6.49
CA PHE A 353 2.28 15.03 5.99
C PHE A 353 2.39 15.32 4.50
N GLY A 354 1.46 14.81 3.69
CA GLY A 354 1.36 15.11 2.27
C GLY A 354 1.23 16.61 2.01
N THR A 355 0.47 17.33 2.84
CA THR A 355 0.34 18.80 2.74
C THR A 355 1.64 19.52 3.11
N ILE A 356 2.35 19.05 4.15
CA ILE A 356 3.66 19.57 4.55
C ILE A 356 4.67 19.40 3.41
N MET A 357 4.75 18.22 2.81
CA MET A 357 5.60 17.91 1.66
C MET A 357 5.23 18.77 0.44
N PHE A 358 3.95 18.78 0.07
CA PHE A 358 3.41 19.58 -1.02
C PHE A 358 3.72 21.07 -0.89
N SER A 359 3.61 21.62 0.32
CA SER A 359 3.91 23.04 0.59
C SER A 359 5.38 23.41 0.41
N GLY A 360 6.29 22.42 0.42
CA GLY A 360 7.74 22.65 0.37
C GLY A 360 8.29 23.37 1.61
N VAL A 361 7.56 23.41 2.72
CA VAL A 361 8.02 24.10 3.95
C VAL A 361 9.32 23.52 4.50
N LEU A 362 9.54 22.22 4.32
CA LEU A 362 10.76 21.54 4.76
C LEU A 362 11.98 21.94 3.92
N SER A 363 11.78 22.24 2.63
CA SER A 363 12.85 22.62 1.70
C SER A 363 13.51 23.95 2.06
N LYS A 364 12.81 24.84 2.79
CA LYS A 364 13.40 26.10 3.28
C LYS A 364 14.26 25.93 4.53
N CYS A 365 13.92 24.98 5.39
CA CYS A 365 14.60 24.79 6.67
C CYS A 365 15.98 24.16 6.52
N PHE A 366 16.20 23.39 5.45
CA PHE A 366 17.47 22.74 5.17
C PHE A 366 18.23 23.44 4.04
N SER A 367 18.70 24.67 4.31
CA SER A 367 19.44 25.49 3.34
C SER A 367 20.74 24.85 2.79
N CYS A 368 21.17 23.70 3.33
CA CYS A 368 22.40 23.02 2.92
C CYS A 368 22.19 21.88 1.91
N TYR A 369 20.95 21.45 1.65
CA TYR A 369 20.67 20.36 0.70
C TYR A 369 19.53 20.79 -0.23
N PRO A 370 19.83 21.41 -1.38
CA PRO A 370 18.82 21.64 -2.38
C PRO A 370 18.24 20.28 -2.81
N SER A 371 16.94 20.28 -3.11
CA SER A 371 16.20 19.27 -3.88
C SER A 371 15.82 17.92 -3.28
N LEU A 372 16.25 17.52 -2.07
CA LEU A 372 15.92 16.14 -1.64
C LEU A 372 14.46 15.92 -1.21
N LEU A 373 13.77 16.96 -0.69
CA LEU A 373 12.37 16.86 -0.24
C LEU A 373 11.36 17.66 -1.09
N GLY A 374 11.81 18.37 -2.13
CA GLY A 374 10.95 19.00 -3.13
C GLY A 374 9.80 19.86 -2.58
N GLY A 375 8.71 19.94 -3.34
CA GLY A 375 7.48 20.67 -3.03
C GLY A 375 7.02 21.51 -4.22
N ARG A 376 5.72 21.80 -4.30
CA ARG A 376 5.14 22.53 -5.45
C ARG A 376 5.85 23.85 -5.76
N PRO A 377 6.18 24.72 -4.78
CA PRO A 377 6.84 25.98 -5.09
C PRO A 377 8.22 25.78 -5.73
N TYR A 378 8.93 24.72 -5.35
CA TYR A 378 10.24 24.40 -5.91
C TYR A 378 10.11 23.91 -7.35
N GLU A 379 9.18 22.99 -7.63
CA GLU A 379 8.93 22.50 -8.99
C GLU A 379 8.47 23.62 -9.93
N MET A 380 7.59 24.51 -9.46
CA MET A 380 7.16 25.68 -10.25
C MET A 380 8.34 26.60 -10.60
N GLN A 381 9.28 26.81 -9.67
CA GLN A 381 10.50 27.59 -9.94
C GLN A 381 11.42 26.90 -10.94
N GLN A 382 11.57 25.58 -10.85
CA GLN A 382 12.34 24.82 -11.85
C GLN A 382 11.71 24.90 -13.23
N LEU A 383 10.38 24.81 -13.31
CA LEU A 383 9.64 24.93 -14.57
C LEU A 383 9.75 26.34 -15.17
N GLU A 384 9.65 27.37 -14.35
CA GLU A 384 9.83 28.77 -14.79
C GLU A 384 11.25 29.02 -15.29
N LEU A 385 12.26 28.51 -14.58
CA LEU A 385 13.66 28.60 -15.00
C LEU A 385 13.91 27.84 -16.32
N ALA A 386 13.33 26.65 -16.48
CA ALA A 386 13.43 25.89 -17.72
C ALA A 386 12.83 26.66 -18.91
N LYS A 387 11.67 27.30 -18.72
CA LYS A 387 11.03 28.15 -19.73
C LYS A 387 11.90 29.36 -20.09
N GLN A 388 12.48 30.03 -19.10
CA GLN A 388 13.38 31.16 -19.34
C GLN A 388 14.61 30.74 -20.15
N LEU A 389 15.21 29.60 -19.82
CA LEU A 389 16.34 29.06 -20.56
C LEU A 389 15.97 28.68 -22.00
N GLU A 390 14.78 28.11 -22.21
CA GLU A 390 14.26 27.81 -23.54
C GLU A 390 14.05 29.08 -24.37
N GLU A 391 13.46 30.12 -23.78
CA GLU A 391 13.30 31.43 -24.43
C GLU A 391 14.64 32.07 -24.79
N GLU A 392 15.63 32.05 -23.90
CA GLU A 392 16.98 32.55 -24.15
C GLU A 392 17.70 31.79 -25.28
N CYS A 393 17.54 30.47 -25.31
CA CYS A 393 18.07 29.60 -26.36
C CYS A 393 17.47 29.92 -27.74
N MET A 394 16.16 30.16 -27.79
CA MET A 394 15.45 30.55 -29.00
C MET A 394 15.86 31.96 -29.46
N GLU A 395 16.06 32.91 -28.53
CA GLU A 395 16.51 34.27 -28.87
C GLU A 395 17.93 34.29 -29.45
N LYS A 396 18.83 33.47 -28.91
CA LYS A 396 20.22 33.38 -29.40
C LYS A 396 20.33 32.74 -30.78
N GLY A 397 19.28 32.08 -31.29
CA GLY A 397 19.32 31.35 -32.55
C GLY A 397 20.35 30.22 -32.56
N GLU A 398 20.86 29.83 -31.39
CA GLU A 398 21.85 28.75 -31.20
C GLU A 398 21.19 27.38 -31.17
N VAL A 399 19.87 27.35 -31.32
CA VAL A 399 19.08 26.15 -31.20
C VAL A 399 18.23 26.01 -32.46
N GLU A 400 18.85 25.53 -33.53
CA GLU A 400 18.18 24.44 -34.25
C GLU A 400 18.11 23.30 -33.22
N VAL A 401 17.03 23.23 -32.43
CA VAL A 401 16.62 21.93 -31.90
C VAL A 401 16.27 21.19 -33.18
N GLU A 402 17.26 20.53 -33.78
CA GLU A 402 17.00 19.31 -34.50
C GLU A 402 16.38 18.42 -33.42
N TYR A 403 15.06 18.58 -33.21
CA TYR A 403 14.23 17.53 -32.69
C TYR A 403 14.56 16.45 -33.68
N ASN A 404 15.49 15.57 -33.29
CA ASN A 404 15.81 14.38 -34.03
C ASN A 404 14.46 13.69 -34.18
N LYS A 405 13.77 14.02 -35.26
CA LYS A 405 12.73 13.22 -35.85
C LYS A 405 13.50 11.95 -36.08
N THR A 406 13.32 11.02 -35.16
CA THR A 406 14.00 9.73 -35.14
C THR A 406 14.01 9.28 -36.59
N PRO A 407 15.18 8.97 -37.19
CA PRO A 407 15.23 8.58 -38.58
C PRO A 407 14.14 7.55 -38.77
N ASP A 408 13.18 7.90 -39.63
CA ASP A 408 12.03 7.07 -39.93
C ASP A 408 12.64 5.78 -40.47
N ASN A 409 12.76 4.79 -39.59
CA ASN A 409 13.46 3.55 -39.87
C ASN A 409 12.52 2.61 -40.63
N SER A 410 11.63 3.18 -41.43
CA SER A 410 11.04 2.58 -42.61
C SER A 410 12.06 2.61 -43.75
N GLN A 411 13.28 2.12 -43.51
CA GLN A 411 14.04 1.53 -44.61
C GLN A 411 13.57 0.10 -44.69
N ASP A 412 12.67 -0.10 -45.65
CA ASP A 412 12.40 -1.35 -46.33
C ASP A 412 13.61 -2.29 -46.27
N GLU A 413 13.57 -3.27 -45.37
CA GLU A 413 14.33 -4.51 -45.53
C GLU A 413 13.61 -5.37 -46.57
N ASP A 414 13.53 -4.83 -47.79
CA ASP A 414 13.46 -5.67 -48.97
C ASP A 414 14.89 -6.09 -49.33
N ASP A 415 15.00 -7.35 -49.75
CA ASP A 415 16.09 -7.95 -50.50
C ASP A 415 17.26 -8.59 -49.71
N ASN A 416 17.10 -9.91 -49.59
CA ASN A 416 17.98 -10.95 -50.17
C ASN A 416 18.65 -11.89 -49.18
N ASP A 417 18.13 -13.13 -49.21
CA ASP A 417 18.90 -14.36 -49.28
C ASP A 417 20.27 -14.14 -49.96
N ASP A 418 21.37 -14.15 -49.21
CA ASP A 418 22.53 -14.89 -49.71
C ASP A 418 23.42 -15.43 -48.59
N ASP A 419 23.79 -16.68 -48.84
CA ASP A 419 24.43 -17.66 -47.99
C ASP A 419 25.95 -17.39 -47.99
N SER A 420 26.53 -16.77 -46.96
CA SER A 420 27.96 -16.99 -46.68
C SER A 420 28.39 -16.60 -45.27
N LYS A 421 28.96 -17.63 -44.63
CA LYS A 421 29.94 -17.58 -43.55
C LYS A 421 30.99 -16.49 -43.82
N ASP A 422 31.36 -15.74 -42.80
CA ASP A 422 32.67 -15.88 -42.18
C ASP A 422 32.72 -15.07 -40.87
N GLU A 423 33.46 -15.65 -39.93
CA GLU A 423 33.85 -15.09 -38.65
C GLU A 423 34.62 -13.79 -38.86
N ASP A 424 34.36 -12.76 -38.04
CA ASP A 424 35.43 -11.92 -37.50
C ASP A 424 34.93 -11.06 -36.33
N ASP A 425 35.65 -11.21 -35.22
CA ASP A 425 35.57 -10.42 -34.01
C ASP A 425 35.78 -8.93 -34.30
N ASN A 426 34.88 -8.06 -33.85
CA ASN A 426 35.26 -6.68 -33.58
C ASN A 426 34.39 -6.01 -32.51
N ASP A 427 35.07 -5.62 -31.43
CA ASP A 427 34.62 -4.73 -30.38
C ASP A 427 34.05 -3.43 -30.96
N MET A 428 32.74 -3.22 -30.81
CA MET A 428 32.10 -1.91 -30.95
C MET A 428 31.34 -1.62 -29.66
N ALA A 429 32.07 -1.02 -28.71
CA ALA A 429 31.46 -0.33 -27.59
C ALA A 429 30.64 0.86 -28.12
N ALA A 430 29.34 0.83 -27.87
CA ALA A 430 28.45 1.95 -28.16
C ALA A 430 28.92 3.20 -27.39
N PRO A 431 29.03 4.37 -28.03
CA PRO A 431 29.36 5.59 -27.31
C PRO A 431 28.19 6.01 -26.42
N GLU A 432 28.43 6.11 -25.11
CA GLU A 432 27.49 6.70 -24.16
C GLU A 432 27.18 8.16 -24.56
N PRO A 433 25.91 8.59 -24.55
CA PRO A 433 25.57 10.00 -24.71
C PRO A 433 26.00 10.75 -23.44
N LYS A 434 27.17 11.40 -23.49
CA LYS A 434 27.56 12.38 -22.48
C LYS A 434 26.73 13.64 -22.65
N LEU A 435 25.72 13.78 -21.81
CA LEU A 435 25.07 15.07 -21.56
C LEU A 435 26.05 15.95 -20.74
N GLU A 436 27.07 16.51 -21.39
CA GLU A 436 27.89 17.57 -20.78
C GLU A 436 27.04 18.84 -20.70
N LEU A 437 26.30 18.96 -19.60
CA LEU A 437 25.67 20.21 -19.19
C LEU A 437 26.80 21.25 -19.00
N ALA A 438 26.94 22.16 -19.95
CA ALA A 438 27.92 23.24 -19.92
C ALA A 438 27.66 24.15 -18.71
N LYS A 439 28.24 23.81 -17.56
CA LYS A 439 28.29 24.66 -16.38
C LYS A 439 29.38 25.71 -16.59
N GLN A 440 29.07 26.74 -17.38
CA GLN A 440 29.77 28.02 -17.31
C GLN A 440 28.85 29.01 -16.57
N VAL A 441 28.83 28.89 -15.24
CA VAL A 441 28.45 30.01 -14.38
C VAL A 441 29.78 30.56 -13.89
N THR A 442 30.18 31.69 -14.45
CA THR A 442 31.34 32.46 -14.00
C THR A 442 31.05 33.06 -12.63
N ASP A 443 31.87 32.72 -11.64
CA ASP A 443 31.97 33.36 -10.32
C ASP A 443 32.50 34.80 -10.43
N GLU A 444 31.78 35.67 -11.13
CA GLU A 444 32.01 37.12 -11.11
C GLU A 444 30.69 37.81 -10.72
N ASP A 445 30.30 37.69 -9.44
CA ASP A 445 29.52 38.68 -8.66
C ASP A 445 28.89 38.04 -7.39
N LEU A 446 29.74 37.51 -6.49
CA LEU A 446 29.38 37.22 -5.10
C LEU A 446 30.38 37.81 -4.11
#